data_AF-A0A972VMW2-F1
#
_entry.id   AF-A0A972VMW2-F1
#
_cell.length_a   1.000
_cell.length_b   1.000
_cell.length_c   1.000
_cell.angle_alpha   90.00
_cell.angle_beta   90.00
_cell.angle_gamma   90.00
#
_symmetry.space_group_name_H-M   'P 1'
#
loop_
_entity.id
_entity.type
_entity.pdbx_description
1 polymer ?
#
loop_
_entity_poly.entity_id
_entity_poly.type
_entity_poly.pdbx_seq_one_letter_code
_entity_poly.pdbx_strand_id
1 'polypeptide(L)'
;MPKKHQIIEAAIRIFARDGLEKGKIADIAKEAGIGKGTVYEYFSSKADVFKAIEEHVTTGMIDVVAEVLKKPISAEEKLRSIFSISVEHINHMGDELLIVTELLVHGARGHMFDEGTNTMVDMYSTYR
;
A
#
# COMPACT_ATOMS: atom_id res chain seq x y z
N MET A 1 -15.00 -1.19 12.68
CA MET A 1 -13.94 -0.56 11.86
C MET A 1 -14.53 0.58 11.05
N PRO A 2 -13.80 1.69 10.84
CA PRO A 2 -14.27 2.80 10.00
C PRO A 2 -14.59 2.32 8.58
N LYS A 3 -15.65 2.82 7.95
CA LYS A 3 -16.11 2.40 6.62
C LYS A 3 -15.02 2.51 5.54
N LYS A 4 -14.18 3.54 5.62
CA LYS A 4 -13.00 3.74 4.76
C LYS A 4 -12.04 2.55 4.83
N HIS A 5 -11.74 2.06 6.02
CA HIS A 5 -10.82 0.92 6.21
C HIS A 5 -11.40 -0.38 5.65
N GLN A 6 -12.69 -0.63 5.87
CA GLN A 6 -13.39 -1.77 5.29
C GLN A 6 -13.35 -1.77 3.75
N ILE A 7 -13.47 -0.59 3.14
CA ILE A 7 -13.36 -0.43 1.68
C ILE A 7 -11.93 -0.72 1.21
N ILE A 8 -10.92 -0.24 1.93
CA ILE A 8 -9.50 -0.48 1.62
C ILE A 8 -9.17 -1.98 1.67
N GLU A 9 -9.57 -2.69 2.74
CA GLU A 9 -9.33 -4.13 2.87
C GLU A 9 -10.02 -4.93 1.75
N ALA A 10 -11.25 -4.57 1.41
CA ALA A 10 -11.97 -5.20 0.29
C ALA A 10 -11.28 -4.91 -1.06
N ALA A 11 -10.80 -3.68 -1.24
CA ALA A 11 -10.10 -3.29 -2.46
C ALA A 11 -8.76 -4.01 -2.63
N ILE A 12 -8.00 -4.20 -1.54
CA ILE A 12 -6.77 -5.02 -1.54
C ILE A 12 -7.08 -6.42 -2.07
N ARG A 13 -8.11 -7.10 -1.54
CA ARG A 13 -8.49 -8.44 -2.00
C ARG A 13 -8.91 -8.48 -3.46
N ILE A 14 -9.74 -7.53 -3.90
CA ILE A 14 -10.18 -7.45 -5.30
C ILE A 14 -9.01 -7.22 -6.24
N PHE A 15 -8.12 -6.28 -5.93
CA PHE A 15 -6.98 -5.98 -6.77
C PHE A 15 -5.92 -7.09 -6.76
N ALA A 16 -5.69 -7.75 -5.61
CA ALA A 16 -4.77 -8.88 -5.53
C ALA A 16 -5.27 -10.08 -6.35
N ARG A 17 -6.58 -10.32 -6.37
CA ARG A 17 -7.19 -11.42 -7.14
C ARG A 17 -7.28 -11.13 -8.63
N ASP A 18 -7.77 -9.94 -9.00
CA ASP A 18 -8.17 -9.64 -10.38
C ASP A 18 -7.14 -8.77 -11.13
N GLY A 19 -6.17 -8.19 -10.41
CA GLY A 19 -5.24 -7.19 -10.91
C GLY A 19 -5.85 -5.79 -10.97
N LEU A 20 -4.97 -4.78 -10.94
CA LEU A 20 -5.39 -3.37 -10.91
C LEU A 20 -6.21 -2.95 -12.12
N GLU A 21 -5.97 -3.48 -13.32
CA GLU A 21 -6.75 -3.07 -14.49
C GLU A 21 -8.19 -3.58 -14.42
N LYS A 22 -8.38 -4.84 -14.01
CA LYS A 22 -9.67 -5.52 -14.09
C LYS A 22 -10.56 -5.29 -12.87
N GLY A 23 -10.01 -5.04 -11.68
CA GLY A 23 -10.80 -4.83 -10.47
C GLY A 23 -11.71 -3.59 -10.58
N LYS A 24 -12.98 -3.70 -10.19
CA LYS A 24 -13.96 -2.58 -10.32
C LYS A 24 -14.47 -2.13 -8.97
N ILE A 25 -14.83 -0.85 -8.87
CA ILE A 25 -15.50 -0.28 -7.68
C ILE A 25 -16.76 -1.07 -7.28
N ALA A 26 -17.49 -1.64 -8.26
CA ALA A 26 -18.66 -2.46 -7.98
C ALA A 26 -18.29 -3.78 -7.27
N ASP A 27 -17.17 -4.41 -7.64
CA ASP A 27 -16.69 -5.63 -7.03
C ASP A 27 -16.17 -5.36 -5.61
N ILE A 28 -15.53 -4.19 -5.41
CA ILE A 28 -15.09 -3.72 -4.08
C ILE A 28 -16.28 -3.48 -3.16
N ALA A 29 -17.34 -2.82 -3.65
CA ALA A 29 -18.56 -2.61 -2.88
C ALA A 29 -19.19 -3.94 -2.44
N LYS A 30 -19.25 -4.91 -3.37
CA LYS A 30 -19.76 -6.26 -3.11
C LYS A 30 -18.91 -7.00 -2.07
N GLU A 31 -17.59 -6.97 -2.23
CA GLU A 31 -16.62 -7.59 -1.31
C GLU A 31 -16.67 -6.97 0.09
N ALA A 32 -16.88 -5.65 0.18
CA ALA A 32 -17.07 -4.95 1.44
C ALA A 32 -18.48 -5.17 2.03
N GLY A 33 -19.45 -5.72 1.29
CA GLY A 33 -20.83 -5.86 1.74
C GLY A 33 -21.56 -4.52 1.89
N ILE A 34 -21.28 -3.55 1.03
CA ILE A 34 -21.83 -2.19 1.09
C ILE A 34 -22.39 -1.74 -0.27
N GLY A 35 -23.15 -0.65 -0.28
CA GLY A 35 -23.66 -0.05 -1.51
C GLY A 35 -22.55 0.64 -2.32
N LYS A 36 -22.66 0.61 -3.65
CA LYS A 36 -21.72 1.31 -4.55
C LYS A 36 -21.67 2.83 -4.28
N GLY A 37 -22.81 3.44 -3.94
CA GLY A 37 -22.89 4.85 -3.55
C GLY A 37 -22.03 5.15 -2.32
N THR A 38 -22.03 4.27 -1.32
CA THR A 38 -21.17 4.39 -0.14
C THR A 38 -19.69 4.35 -0.50
N VAL A 39 -19.25 3.57 -1.50
CA VAL A 39 -17.84 3.63 -1.94
C VAL A 39 -17.51 5.02 -2.52
N TYR A 40 -18.40 5.57 -3.35
CA TYR A 40 -18.20 6.88 -3.96
C TYR A 40 -18.28 8.06 -2.98
N GLU A 41 -18.91 7.90 -1.82
CA GLU A 41 -18.85 8.88 -0.72
C GLU A 41 -17.43 9.01 -0.14
N TYR A 42 -16.60 7.96 -0.21
CA TYR A 42 -15.22 7.97 0.30
C TYR A 42 -14.17 8.14 -0.81
N PHE A 43 -14.45 7.66 -2.02
CA PHE A 43 -13.47 7.63 -3.12
C PHE A 43 -14.12 8.03 -4.43
N SER A 44 -13.69 9.16 -5.00
CA SER A 44 -14.23 9.69 -6.25
C SER A 44 -13.89 8.83 -7.46
N SER A 45 -12.80 8.08 -7.39
CA SER A 45 -12.30 7.24 -8.47
C SER A 45 -11.63 5.97 -7.97
N LYS A 46 -11.40 5.03 -8.89
CA LYS A 46 -10.58 3.83 -8.65
C LYS A 46 -9.13 4.18 -8.32
N ALA A 47 -8.61 5.27 -8.90
CA ALA A 47 -7.28 5.78 -8.60
C ALA A 47 -7.18 6.28 -7.15
N ASP A 48 -8.24 6.92 -6.61
CA ASP A 48 -8.26 7.36 -5.21
C ASP A 48 -8.27 6.19 -4.23
N VAL A 49 -8.97 5.10 -4.58
CA VAL A 49 -8.93 3.86 -3.79
C VAL A 49 -7.52 3.30 -3.77
N PHE A 50 -6.87 3.25 -4.94
CA PHE A 50 -5.52 2.74 -5.06
C PHE A 50 -4.52 3.56 -4.24
N LYS A 51 -4.58 4.89 -4.34
CA LYS A 51 -3.76 5.79 -3.51
C LYS A 51 -3.96 5.57 -2.01
N ALA A 52 -5.19 5.32 -1.58
CA ALA A 52 -5.45 5.05 -0.16
C ALA A 52 -4.89 3.69 0.30
N ILE A 53 -4.81 2.70 -0.60
CA ILE A 53 -4.12 1.43 -0.34
C ILE A 53 -2.61 1.67 -0.23
N GLU A 54 -2.03 2.49 -1.12
CA GLU A 54 -0.62 2.89 -1.03
C GLU A 54 -0.28 3.51 0.33
N GLU A 55 -1.07 4.49 0.77
CA GLU A 55 -0.90 5.15 2.07
C GLU A 55 -1.05 4.15 3.23
N HIS A 56 -2.00 3.23 3.14
CA HIS A 56 -2.24 2.22 4.16
C HIS A 56 -1.04 1.29 4.33
N VAL A 57 -0.49 0.81 3.23
CA VAL A 57 0.60 -0.17 3.22
C VAL A 57 1.94 0.48 3.56
N THR A 58 2.19 1.70 3.11
CA THR A 58 3.46 2.40 3.35
C THR A 58 3.63 2.81 4.80
N THR A 59 2.58 3.34 5.45
CA THR A 59 2.65 3.91 6.81
C THR A 59 3.20 2.92 7.85
N GLY A 60 2.80 1.65 7.78
CA GLY A 60 3.23 0.65 8.76
C GLY A 60 4.75 0.38 8.77
N MET A 61 5.40 0.39 7.60
CA MET A 61 6.83 0.11 7.48
C MET A 61 7.69 1.29 7.94
N ILE A 62 7.21 2.53 7.76
CA ILE A 62 7.91 3.76 8.15
C ILE A 62 8.18 3.77 9.65
N ASP A 63 7.12 3.55 10.41
CA ASP A 63 7.13 3.68 11.86
C ASP A 63 8.04 2.62 12.48
N VAL A 64 7.97 1.40 11.96
CA VAL A 64 8.82 0.28 12.38
C VAL A 64 10.31 0.60 12.17
N VAL A 65 10.68 1.09 10.98
CA VAL A 65 12.07 1.46 10.69
C VAL A 65 12.51 2.64 11.57
N ALA A 66 11.66 3.66 11.73
CA ALA A 66 11.95 4.82 12.56
C ALA A 66 12.21 4.43 14.02
N GLU A 67 11.43 3.51 14.58
CA GLU A 67 11.61 2.99 15.93
C GLU A 67 12.92 2.21 16.08
N VAL A 68 13.31 1.39 15.09
CA VAL A 68 14.61 0.71 15.11
C VAL A 68 15.77 1.71 15.06
N LEU A 69 15.65 2.76 14.26
CA LEU A 69 16.70 3.78 14.14
C LEU A 69 16.94 4.57 15.44
N LYS A 70 15.92 4.73 16.29
CA LYS A 70 16.02 5.38 17.62
C LYS A 70 16.72 4.52 18.67
N LYS A 71 16.83 3.20 18.46
CA LYS A 71 17.44 2.29 19.45
C LYS A 71 18.94 2.59 19.63
N PRO A 72 19.47 2.59 20.85
CA PRO A 72 20.90 2.78 21.13
C PRO A 72 21.70 1.49 20.90
N ILE A 73 21.56 0.91 19.72
CA ILE A 73 22.27 -0.32 19.28
C ILE A 73 23.18 0.01 18.09
N SER A 74 24.10 -0.89 17.76
CA SER A 74 25.04 -0.69 16.65
C SER A 74 24.33 -0.58 15.30
N ALA A 75 24.99 0.05 14.32
CA ALA A 75 24.46 0.13 12.95
C ALA A 75 24.19 -1.25 12.34
N GLU A 76 25.06 -2.22 12.61
CA GLU A 76 24.89 -3.61 12.18
C GLU A 76 23.62 -4.24 12.76
N GLU A 77 23.38 -4.07 14.07
CA GLU A 77 22.19 -4.59 14.73
C GLU A 77 20.90 -3.91 14.24
N LYS A 78 20.96 -2.62 13.91
CA LYS A 78 19.85 -1.92 13.27
C LYS A 78 19.53 -2.54 11.91
N LEU A 79 20.53 -2.76 11.07
CA LEU A 79 20.36 -3.38 9.76
C LEU A 79 19.80 -4.80 9.86
N ARG A 80 20.34 -5.63 10.77
CA ARG A 80 19.78 -6.98 11.04
C ARG A 80 18.34 -6.90 11.50
N SER A 81 18.01 -5.99 12.41
CA SER A 81 16.65 -5.84 12.92
C SER A 81 15.68 -5.43 11.81
N ILE A 82 16.03 -4.42 11.02
CA ILE A 82 15.21 -3.97 9.87
C ILE A 82 15.01 -5.11 8.88
N PHE A 83 16.07 -5.85 8.55
CA PHE A 83 16.00 -6.97 7.62
C PHE A 83 15.09 -8.09 8.14
N SER A 84 15.28 -8.53 9.39
CA SER A 84 14.45 -9.58 9.99
C SER A 84 12.98 -9.19 10.05
N ILE A 85 12.68 -7.95 10.46
CA ILE A 85 11.29 -7.47 10.52
C ILE A 85 10.68 -7.39 9.12
N SER A 86 11.45 -6.97 8.12
CA SER A 86 10.98 -6.89 6.73
C SER A 86 10.65 -8.28 6.17
N VAL A 87 11.48 -9.29 6.46
CA VAL A 87 11.22 -10.68 6.04
C VAL A 87 9.99 -11.25 6.74
N GLU A 88 9.86 -11.02 8.06
CA GLU A 88 8.67 -11.44 8.81
C GLU A 88 7.40 -10.78 8.27
N HIS A 89 7.44 -9.48 7.99
CA HIS A 89 6.32 -8.75 7.40
C HIS A 89 5.89 -9.35 6.06
N ILE A 90 6.83 -9.61 5.14
CA ILE A 90 6.55 -10.24 3.83
C ILE A 90 5.83 -11.60 4.01
N ASN A 91 6.24 -12.41 4.99
CA ASN A 91 5.62 -13.70 5.25
C ASN A 91 4.18 -13.58 5.79
N HIS A 92 3.80 -12.43 6.35
CA HIS A 92 2.48 -12.18 6.92
C HIS A 92 1.55 -11.34 6.03
N MET A 93 2.06 -10.72 4.96
CA MET A 93 1.31 -9.78 4.11
C MET A 93 0.21 -10.43 3.26
N GLY A 94 0.30 -11.72 2.92
CA GLY A 94 -0.71 -12.39 2.09
C GLY A 94 -0.97 -11.65 0.76
N ASP A 95 -2.24 -11.27 0.51
CA ASP A 95 -2.67 -10.53 -0.68
C ASP A 95 -2.01 -9.15 -0.81
N GLU A 96 -1.61 -8.52 0.30
CA GLU A 96 -0.95 -7.20 0.29
C GLU A 96 0.42 -7.25 -0.41
N LEU A 97 1.09 -8.40 -0.43
CA LEU A 97 2.37 -8.57 -1.12
C LEU A 97 2.25 -8.37 -2.63
N LEU A 98 1.15 -8.86 -3.22
CA LEU A 98 0.88 -8.69 -4.65
C LEU A 98 0.64 -7.22 -4.96
N ILE A 99 -0.12 -6.52 -4.11
CA ILE A 99 -0.36 -5.09 -4.22
C ILE A 99 0.96 -4.30 -4.12
N VAL A 100 1.80 -4.58 -3.12
CA VAL A 100 3.12 -3.94 -2.99
C VAL A 100 3.99 -4.19 -4.22
N THR A 101 3.97 -5.39 -4.77
CA THR A 101 4.74 -5.71 -5.97
C THR A 101 4.25 -4.92 -7.17
N GLU A 102 2.94 -4.85 -7.40
CA GLU A 102 2.36 -4.02 -8.46
C GLU A 102 2.68 -2.54 -8.28
N LEU A 103 2.67 -2.06 -7.03
CA LEU A 103 3.04 -0.69 -6.69
C LEU A 103 4.51 -0.38 -6.96
N LEU A 104 5.42 -1.29 -6.59
CA LEU A 104 6.85 -1.15 -6.90
C LEU A 104 7.09 -1.15 -8.41
N VAL A 105 6.40 -2.01 -9.16
CA VAL A 105 6.48 -2.05 -10.62
C VAL A 105 5.91 -0.78 -11.24
N HIS A 106 4.79 -0.27 -10.72
CA HIS A 106 4.18 0.97 -11.19
C HIS A 106 5.12 2.16 -10.99
N GLY A 107 5.65 2.34 -9.77
CA GLY A 107 6.63 3.39 -9.47
C GLY A 107 7.92 3.25 -10.29
N ALA A 108 8.46 2.02 -10.43
CA ALA A 108 9.65 1.78 -11.24
C ALA A 108 9.44 2.10 -12.72
N ARG A 109 8.24 1.83 -13.27
CA ARG A 109 7.90 2.20 -14.66
C ARG A 109 7.87 3.72 -14.86
N GLY A 110 7.24 4.45 -13.93
CA GLY A 110 7.24 5.92 -13.95
C GLY A 110 8.66 6.51 -13.89
N HIS A 111 9.56 5.91 -13.10
CA HIS A 111 10.95 6.36 -12.98
C HIS A 111 11.87 5.99 -14.15
N MET A 112 11.66 4.84 -14.80
CA MET A 112 12.58 4.33 -15.84
C MET A 112 12.27 4.84 -17.25
N PHE A 113 11.04 5.28 -17.54
CA PHE A 113 10.58 5.51 -18.93
C PHE A 113 9.99 6.90 -19.22
N ASP A 114 10.11 7.86 -18.29
CA ASP A 114 9.77 9.29 -18.46
C ASP A 114 8.37 9.57 -19.03
N GLU A 115 7.35 9.32 -18.21
CA GLU A 115 6.03 9.95 -18.33
C GLU A 115 5.64 10.43 -16.92
N GLY A 116 5.52 11.75 -16.74
CA GLY A 116 5.30 12.42 -15.45
C GLY A 116 4.02 12.01 -14.70
N THR A 117 4.03 10.80 -14.15
CA THR A 117 3.11 10.34 -13.13
C THR A 117 3.93 9.76 -11.99
N ASN A 118 3.89 10.54 -10.93
CA ASN A 118 4.62 10.41 -9.70
C ASN A 118 3.66 9.64 -8.74
N THR A 119 4.14 8.55 -8.07
CA THR A 119 3.69 7.90 -6.79
C THR A 119 3.78 6.35 -6.84
N MET A 120 4.06 5.51 -5.81
CA MET A 120 4.06 5.61 -4.35
C MET A 120 5.02 6.62 -3.74
N VAL A 121 4.43 7.57 -3.02
CA VAL A 121 5.12 8.53 -2.15
C VAL A 121 5.99 9.55 -2.88
N ASP A 122 6.21 9.56 -4.20
CA ASP A 122 6.94 10.68 -4.84
C ASP A 122 8.38 10.96 -4.38
N MET A 123 9.18 9.97 -4.00
CA MET A 123 9.14 9.11 -2.83
C MET A 123 9.10 9.98 -1.55
N TYR A 124 9.41 9.42 -0.38
CA TYR A 124 9.88 10.14 0.83
C TYR A 124 10.84 11.36 0.65
N SER A 125 11.31 11.62 -0.57
CA SER A 125 12.15 12.69 -1.10
C SER A 125 11.65 14.13 -0.95
N THR A 126 11.08 14.52 0.18
CA THR A 126 11.36 15.90 0.64
C THR A 126 11.42 16.08 2.15
N TYR A 127 10.96 15.12 2.96
CA TYR A 127 10.76 15.31 4.40
C TYR A 127 11.37 14.21 5.26
N ARG A 128 12.60 13.86 4.90
CA ARG A 128 13.68 13.74 5.88
C ARG A 128 14.78 14.74 5.53
#